data_AF-A0AAF0MT63-F1
#
_entry.id   AF-A0AAF0MT63-F1
#
_cell.length_a   1.000
_cell.length_b   1.000
_cell.length_c   1.000
_cell.angle_alpha   90.00
_cell.angle_beta   90.00
_cell.angle_gamma   90.00
#
_symmetry.space_group_name_H-M   'P 1'
#
loop_
_entity.id
_entity.type
_entity.pdbx_description
1 polymer ?
#
loop_
_entity_poly.entity_id
_entity_poly.type
_entity_poly.pdbx_seq_one_letter_code
_entity_poly.pdbx_strand_id
1 'polypeptide(L)' 'MKAFLVTGSFADPRKEQPFSIEMAADDEAAVREKALSTIGSKHKMKRWQIKIDKVEEIPADQVQSHVVKYQIGA' A
#
# COMPACT_ATOMS: atom_id res chain seq x y z
N MET A 1 10.46 2.25 -11.45
CA MET A 1 9.41 2.16 -10.41
C MET A 1 8.36 3.22 -10.66
N LYS A 2 7.09 2.85 -10.46
CA LYS A 2 5.92 3.72 -10.49
C LYS A 2 5.44 3.94 -9.05
N ALA A 3 4.71 5.02 -8.81
CA ALA A 3 4.07 5.28 -7.53
C ALA A 3 2.61 4.84 -7.56
N PHE A 4 2.17 4.20 -6.48
CA PHE A 4 0.81 3.74 -6.33
C PHE A 4 0.25 4.16 -4.96
N LEU A 5 -1.02 4.55 -4.95
CA LEU A 5 -1.81 4.71 -3.74
C LEU A 5 -2.63 3.44 -3.52
N VAL A 6 -2.39 2.75 -2.41
CA VAL A 6 -3.13 1.55 -2.02
C VAL A 6 -4.03 1.90 -0.84
N THR A 7 -5.33 1.68 -1.01
CA THR A 7 -6.32 1.84 0.06
C THR A 7 -7.04 0.54 0.35
N GLY A 8 -7.41 0.36 1.61
CA GLY A 8 -8.08 -0.85 2.05
C GLY A 8 -8.38 -0.84 3.54
N SER A 9 -8.68 -2.00 4.08
CA SER A 9 -8.86 -2.22 5.51
C SER A 9 -8.21 -3.53 5.95
N PHE A 10 -7.95 -3.68 7.24
CA PHE A 10 -7.61 -4.97 7.82
C PHE A 10 -8.44 -5.24 9.07
N ALA A 11 -8.67 -6.52 9.35
CA ALA A 11 -9.46 -6.96 10.48
C ALA A 11 -8.70 -6.70 11.80
N ASP A 12 -9.25 -5.85 12.66
CA ASP A 12 -8.86 -5.73 14.05
C ASP A 12 -10.02 -6.23 14.94
N PRO A 13 -9.74 -6.91 16.08
CA PRO A 13 -10.77 -7.46 16.96
C PRO A 13 -11.84 -6.46 17.42
N ARG A 14 -11.54 -5.15 17.40
CA ARG A 14 -12.47 -4.11 17.85
C ARG A 14 -13.27 -3.49 16.70
N LYS A 15 -12.67 -3.36 15.52
CA LYS A 15 -13.27 -2.75 14.31
C LYS A 15 -12.38 -2.99 13.10
N GLU A 16 -12.91 -2.95 11.89
CA GLU A 16 -12.05 -2.86 10.70
C GLU A 16 -11.25 -1.56 10.74
N GLN A 17 -9.93 -1.66 10.55
CA GLN A 17 -9.02 -0.54 10.52
C GLN A 17 -8.72 -0.17 9.06
N PRO A 18 -9.12 1.02 8.58
CA PRO A 18 -8.77 1.45 7.23
C PRO A 18 -7.30 1.85 7.16
N PHE A 19 -6.71 1.69 5.97
CA PHE A 19 -5.37 2.17 5.64
C PHE A 19 -5.34 2.84 4.28
N SER A 20 -4.42 3.78 4.13
CA SER A 20 -4.04 4.43 2.88
C SER A 20 -2.53 4.57 2.89
N ILE A 21 -1.86 3.96 1.91
CA ILE A 21 -0.41 3.93 1.86
C ILE A 21 0.10 4.11 0.43
N GLU A 22 1.06 5.01 0.28
CA GLU A 22 1.79 5.17 -0.97
C GLU A 22 2.95 4.18 -1.03
N MET A 23 3.11 3.51 -2.16
CA MET A 23 4.17 2.54 -2.39
C MET A 23 4.75 2.66 -3.80
N ALA A 24 6.08 2.58 -3.90
CA ALA A 24 6.74 2.39 -5.19
C ALA A 24 6.81 0.89 -5.55
N ALA A 25 6.44 0.55 -6.78
CA ALA A 25 6.54 -0.80 -7.34
C ALA A 25 6.70 -0.75 -8.87
N ASP A 26 7.00 -1.88 -9.50
CA ASP A 26 7.12 -1.93 -10.96
C ASP A 26 5.76 -2.03 -11.67
N ASP A 27 4.80 -2.74 -11.06
CA ASP A 27 3.44 -2.91 -11.56
C ASP A 27 2.41 -3.07 -10.42
N GLU A 28 1.14 -3.20 -10.80
CA GLU A 28 0.03 -3.35 -9.86
C GLU A 28 0.07 -4.67 -9.07
N ALA A 29 0.57 -5.76 -9.66
CA ALA A 29 0.66 -7.05 -8.98
C ALA A 29 1.73 -7.00 -7.87
N ALA A 30 2.88 -6.41 -8.18
CA ALA A 30 3.98 -6.18 -7.26
C ALA A 30 3.57 -5.27 -6.11
N VAL A 31 2.82 -4.18 -6.36
CA VAL A 31 2.37 -3.30 -5.27
C VAL A 31 1.36 -3.99 -4.35
N ARG A 32 0.45 -4.81 -4.89
CA ARG A 32 -0.51 -5.58 -4.10
C ARG A 32 0.20 -6.56 -3.16
N GLU A 33 1.16 -7.33 -3.67
CA GLU A 33 1.96 -8.25 -2.83
C GLU A 33 2.76 -7.49 -1.76
N LYS A 34 3.36 -6.35 -2.14
CA LYS A 34 4.11 -5.50 -1.21
C LYS A 34 3.21 -4.93 -0.11
N ALA A 35 2.00 -4.50 -0.45
CA ALA A 35 1.01 -4.01 0.52
C ALA A 35 0.62 -5.10 1.51
N LEU A 36 0.26 -6.30 1.02
CA LEU A 36 -0.07 -7.45 1.88
C LEU A 36 1.09 -7.82 2.81
N SER A 37 2.31 -7.88 2.29
CA SER A 37 3.50 -8.21 3.10
C SER A 37 3.79 -7.15 4.16
N THR A 38 3.67 -5.87 3.80
CA THR A 38 3.98 -4.75 4.70
C THR A 38 2.95 -4.65 5.83
N ILE A 39 1.66 -4.70 5.49
CA ILE A 39 0.57 -4.65 6.49
C ILE A 39 0.60 -5.91 7.35
N GLY A 40 0.78 -7.08 6.74
CA GLY A 40 0.90 -8.35 7.45
C GLY A 40 2.05 -8.36 8.46
N SER A 41 3.24 -7.90 8.06
CA SER A 41 4.41 -7.84 8.94
C SER A 41 4.27 -6.81 10.07
N LYS A 42 3.78 -5.59 9.77
CA LYS A 42 3.67 -4.53 10.78
C LYS A 42 2.55 -4.79 11.79
N HIS A 43 1.45 -5.37 11.36
CA HIS A 43 0.24 -5.54 12.18
C HIS A 43 -0.03 -6.99 12.58
N LYS A 44 0.85 -7.94 12.23
CA LYS A 44 0.68 -9.39 12.46
C LYS A 44 -0.62 -9.94 11.87
N MET A 45 -0.98 -9.45 10.68
CA MET A 45 -2.21 -9.84 9.97
C MET A 45 -1.95 -10.97 8.98
N LYS A 46 -2.86 -11.94 8.93
CA LYS A 46 -2.86 -12.95 7.85
C LYS A 46 -3.37 -12.32 6.56
N ARG A 47 -2.95 -12.85 5.41
CA ARG A 47 -3.33 -12.30 4.08
C ARG A 47 -4.85 -12.16 3.89
N TRP A 48 -5.62 -13.15 4.35
CA TRP A 48 -7.09 -13.13 4.25
C TRP A 48 -7.78 -12.14 5.21
N GLN A 49 -7.05 -11.59 6.18
CA GLN A 49 -7.55 -10.54 7.10
C GLN A 49 -7.33 -9.14 6.55
N ILE A 50 -6.65 -9.00 5.41
CA ILE A 50 -6.35 -7.72 4.77
C ILE A 50 -7.19 -7.63 3.50
N LYS A 51 -8.00 -6.58 3.41
CA LYS A 51 -8.80 -6.26 2.25
C LYS A 51 -8.19 -5.06 1.55
N ILE A 52 -7.89 -5.21 0.27
CA ILE A 52 -7.45 -4.11 -0.60
C ILE A 52 -8.68 -3.69 -1.41
N ASP A 53 -9.13 -2.44 -1.23
CA ASP A 53 -10.29 -1.91 -1.94
C ASP A 53 -9.91 -1.22 -3.24
N LYS A 54 -8.77 -0.51 -3.26
CA LYS A 54 -8.31 0.25 -4.43
C LYS A 54 -6.79 0.24 -4.54
N VAL A 55 -6.33 0.17 -5.78
CA VAL A 55 -4.93 0.39 -6.15
C VAL A 55 -4.93 1.35 -7.33
N GLU A 56 -4.30 2.51 -7.17
CA GLU A 56 -4.23 3.53 -8.22
C GLU A 56 -2.80 3.94 -8.47
N GLU A 57 -2.38 3.98 -9.74
CA GLU A 57 -1.13 4.62 -10.13
C GLU A 57 -1.29 6.13 -9.99
N ILE A 58 -0.39 6.77 -9.25
CA ILE A 58 -0.38 8.23 -9.04
C ILE A 58 0.86 8.84 -9.70
N PRO A 59 0.74 10.02 -10.32
CA PRO A 59 1.88 10.69 -10.94
C PRO A 59 2.84 11.22 -9.87
N ALA A 60 4.12 11.33 -10.24
CA ALA A 60 5.23 11.60 -9.30
C ALA A 60 5.10 12.93 -8.53
N ASP A 61 4.45 13.92 -9.15
CA ASP A 61 4.15 15.24 -8.58
C ASP A 61 3.11 15.20 -7.46
N GLN A 62 2.23 14.19 -7.44
CA GLN A 62 1.17 14.03 -6.46
C GLN A 62 1.55 13.13 -5.27
N VAL A 63 2.69 12.44 -5.35
CA VAL A 63 3.21 11.61 -4.25
C VAL A 63 3.52 12.50 -3.04
N GLN A 64 3.06 12.14 -1.86
CA GLN A 64 3.36 12.88 -0.63
C GLN A 64 4.51 12.27 0.18
N SER A 65 4.70 10.96 0.08
CA SER A 65 5.72 10.22 0.79
C SER A 65 7.12 10.48 0.23
N HIS A 66 7.98 11.08 1.04
CA HIS A 66 9.39 11.33 0.70
C HIS A 66 10.15 10.05 0.33
N VAL A 67 9.84 8.93 0.98
CA VAL A 67 10.46 7.63 0.68
C VAL A 67 10.06 7.14 -0.70
N VAL A 68 8.79 7.32 -1.07
CA VAL A 68 8.29 6.91 -2.39
C VAL A 68 8.85 7.81 -3.48
N LYS A 69 8.93 9.14 -3.25
CA LYS A 69 9.62 10.08 -4.16
C LYS A 69 11.05 9.67 -4.46
N TYR A 70 11.82 9.36 -3.42
CA TYR A 70 13.18 8.87 -3.57
C TYR A 70 13.25 7.55 -4.37
N GLN A 71 12.34 6.61 -4.13
CA GLN A 71 12.30 5.32 -4.82
C GLN A 71 11.96 5.43 -6.32
N ILE A 72 11.15 6.41 -6.70
CA ILE A 72 10.79 6.67 -8.11
C ILE A 72 11.74 7.66 -8.80
N GLY A 73 12.65 8.30 -8.06
CA GLY A 73 13.62 9.26 -8.59
C GLY A 73 13.04 10.66 -8.85
N ALA A 74 12.04 11.07 -8.06
CA ALA A 74 11.35 12.36 -8.15
C ALA A 74 11.74 13.34 -7.02
#